data_AF-A0A1G2UN71-F1
#
_entry.id   AF-A0A1G2UN71-F1
#
_cell.length_a   1.000
_cell.length_b   1.000
_cell.length_c   1.000
_cell.angle_alpha   90.00
_cell.angle_beta   90.00
_cell.angle_gamma   90.00
#
_symmetry.space_group_name_H-M   'P 1'
#
loop_
_entity.id
_entity.type
_entity.pdbx_description
1 polymer ?
#
loop_
_entity_poly.entity_id
_entity_poly.type
_entity_poly.pdbx_seq_one_letter_code
_entity_poly.pdbx_strand_id
1 'polypeptide(L)'
;MDTYSEKIWGRGSAWQIMAEARKRFRAGVNQDPPGAYIALASAHYSLIKRYMDWWLRPLALWHMWQAVWNVNGAFTTFRDVSASFSADEVDVITTILAKTPSWLGGDRVCAISLLNSALYLDPNRDTMKPHTRALMLVTLGGIEWQVGCQEDAWKHYAEARALVPAIEAEDLPDRDRQLVRVLSAVGFFYYDHSSQRDLAWELLTQALDLSTLVSKDQAKKIIAECDKRRMK
;
A
#
# COMPACT_ATOMS: atom_id res chain seq x y z
N MET A 1 -8.76 2.67 -16.85
CA MET A 1 -8.39 3.45 -15.65
C MET A 1 -6.97 3.10 -15.26
N ASP A 2 -5.98 3.96 -15.20
CA ASP A 2 -5.58 5.09 -16.05
C ASP A 2 -4.07 5.26 -15.81
N THR A 3 -3.38 5.81 -16.80
CA THR A 3 -1.94 6.14 -16.92
C THR A 3 -1.35 7.03 -15.81
N TYR A 4 -1.97 7.12 -14.63
CA TYR A 4 -1.59 8.01 -13.53
C TYR A 4 -0.28 7.64 -12.82
N SER A 5 0.16 6.38 -12.85
CA SER A 5 1.47 6.02 -12.26
C SER A 5 2.63 6.65 -13.03
N GLU A 6 2.50 6.90 -14.33
CA GLU A 6 3.53 7.58 -15.13
C GLU A 6 3.61 9.10 -14.86
N LYS A 7 2.58 9.66 -14.22
CA LYS A 7 2.48 11.08 -13.85
C LYS A 7 3.05 11.38 -12.46
N ILE A 8 3.89 10.56 -11.84
CA ILE A 8 4.43 10.91 -10.51
C ILE A 8 5.75 11.72 -10.62
N TRP A 9 6.43 11.77 -11.77
CA TRP A 9 7.77 12.39 -11.88
C TRP A 9 7.93 13.54 -12.87
N GLY A 10 6.90 13.86 -13.67
CA GLY A 10 6.92 15.08 -14.50
C GLY A 10 6.93 16.36 -13.66
N ARG A 11 7.56 17.45 -14.11
CA ARG A 11 7.33 18.79 -13.52
C ARG A 11 5.85 19.13 -13.69
N GLY A 12 5.16 19.45 -12.58
CA GLY A 12 3.72 19.76 -12.56
C GLY A 12 2.77 18.57 -12.28
N SER A 13 3.31 17.36 -12.17
CA SER A 13 2.48 16.16 -12.17
C SER A 13 1.83 15.83 -10.80
N ALA A 14 2.45 16.24 -9.68
CA ALA A 14 1.80 16.19 -8.36
C ALA A 14 0.59 17.13 -8.26
N TRP A 15 0.69 18.31 -8.88
CA TRP A 15 -0.45 19.23 -8.97
C TRP A 15 -1.58 18.61 -9.80
N GLN A 16 -1.27 17.96 -10.91
CA GLN A 16 -2.27 17.25 -11.72
C GLN A 16 -2.92 16.08 -10.97
N ILE A 17 -2.12 15.28 -10.23
CA ILE A 17 -2.63 14.20 -9.36
C ILE A 17 -3.62 14.76 -8.35
N MET A 18 -3.25 15.82 -7.63
CA MET A 18 -4.13 16.42 -6.62
C MET A 18 -5.34 17.13 -7.24
N ALA A 19 -5.19 17.78 -8.39
CA ALA A 19 -6.29 18.42 -9.10
C ALA A 19 -7.35 17.39 -9.51
N GLU A 20 -6.91 16.26 -10.07
CA GLU A 20 -7.80 15.16 -10.44
C GLU A 20 -8.40 14.48 -9.21
N ALA A 21 -7.61 14.19 -8.17
CA ALA A 21 -8.12 13.60 -6.93
C ALA A 21 -9.21 14.48 -6.29
N ARG A 22 -9.01 15.80 -6.26
CA ARG A 22 -10.03 16.75 -5.77
C ARG A 22 -11.25 16.81 -6.68
N LYS A 23 -11.07 16.71 -8.00
CA LYS A 23 -12.18 16.64 -8.95
C LYS A 23 -13.04 15.40 -8.70
N ARG A 24 -12.41 14.23 -8.56
CA ARG A 24 -13.08 12.96 -8.24
C ARG A 24 -13.75 13.00 -6.87
N PHE A 25 -13.08 13.57 -5.86
CA PHE A 25 -13.66 13.77 -4.53
C PHE A 25 -14.96 14.57 -4.61
N ARG A 26 -14.97 15.73 -5.28
CA ARG A 26 -16.18 16.55 -5.42
C ARG A 26 -17.32 15.83 -6.15
N ALA A 27 -16.98 14.98 -7.13
CA ALA A 27 -17.96 14.20 -7.86
C ALA A 27 -18.53 13.03 -7.01
N GLY A 28 -17.69 12.39 -6.20
CA GLY A 28 -18.03 11.19 -5.44
C GLY A 28 -18.57 11.43 -4.03
N VAL A 29 -18.24 12.55 -3.37
CA VAL A 29 -18.50 12.76 -1.93
C VAL A 29 -19.99 12.69 -1.55
N ASN A 30 -20.90 12.98 -2.48
CA ASN A 30 -22.35 12.88 -2.23
C ASN A 30 -22.94 11.51 -2.60
N GLN A 31 -22.21 10.67 -3.34
CA GLN A 31 -22.68 9.37 -3.83
C GLN A 31 -22.11 8.23 -2.97
N ASP A 32 -20.80 8.29 -2.74
CA ASP A 32 -20.04 7.37 -1.89
C ASP A 32 -19.05 8.21 -1.08
N PRO A 33 -19.51 8.83 0.02
CA PRO A 33 -18.67 9.68 0.84
C PRO A 33 -17.42 8.94 1.36
N PRO A 34 -17.53 7.74 1.99
CA PRO A 34 -16.37 7.04 2.52
C PRO A 34 -15.33 6.74 1.43
N GLY A 35 -15.74 6.19 0.29
CA GLY A 35 -14.84 5.88 -0.82
C GLY A 35 -14.18 7.12 -1.42
N ALA A 36 -14.90 8.26 -1.50
CA ALA A 36 -14.33 9.52 -1.94
C ALA A 36 -13.20 10.01 -1.03
N TYR A 37 -13.40 9.96 0.30
CA TYR A 37 -12.36 10.31 1.28
C TYR A 37 -11.15 9.39 1.18
N ILE A 38 -11.36 8.09 1.03
CA ILE A 38 -10.27 7.10 0.92
C ILE A 38 -9.47 7.29 -0.38
N ALA A 39 -10.14 7.56 -1.50
CA ALA A 39 -9.47 7.87 -2.76
C ALA A 39 -8.59 9.13 -2.64
N LEU A 40 -9.07 10.16 -1.94
CA LEU A 40 -8.29 11.37 -1.69
C LEU A 40 -7.11 11.10 -0.72
N ALA A 41 -7.32 10.28 0.31
CA ALA A 41 -6.26 9.83 1.22
C ALA A 41 -5.15 9.07 0.46
N SER A 42 -5.52 8.15 -0.43
CA SER A 42 -4.60 7.40 -1.29
C SER A 42 -3.77 8.33 -2.20
N ALA A 43 -4.41 9.34 -2.80
CA ALA A 43 -3.71 10.33 -3.61
C ALA A 43 -2.66 11.10 -2.78
N HIS A 44 -3.02 11.57 -1.58
CA HIS A 44 -2.07 12.20 -0.67
C HIS A 44 -0.92 11.24 -0.29
N TYR A 45 -1.24 10.00 0.07
CA TYR A 45 -0.26 8.98 0.45
C TYR A 45 0.74 8.67 -0.67
N SER A 46 0.28 8.63 -1.93
CA SER A 46 1.13 8.41 -3.10
C SER A 46 2.21 9.50 -3.26
N LEU A 47 1.90 10.74 -2.87
CA LEU A 47 2.79 11.89 -3.02
C LEU A 47 3.83 12.01 -1.90
N ILE A 48 3.59 11.42 -0.74
CA ILE A 48 4.56 11.40 0.37
C ILE A 48 5.91 10.87 -0.10
N LYS A 49 5.86 9.76 -0.86
CA LYS A 49 7.05 9.08 -1.38
C LYS A 49 7.84 9.92 -2.37
N ARG A 50 7.17 10.80 -3.13
CA ARG A 50 7.81 11.77 -4.02
C ARG A 50 8.59 12.85 -3.26
N TYR A 51 8.11 13.22 -2.09
CA TYR A 51 8.65 14.34 -1.31
C TYR A 51 9.59 13.91 -0.17
N MET A 52 10.02 12.64 -0.16
CA MET A 52 10.91 12.12 0.88
C MET A 52 12.37 12.62 0.79
N ASP A 53 12.72 13.40 -0.22
CA ASP A 53 13.99 14.12 -0.26
C ASP A 53 14.09 15.12 0.90
N TRP A 54 15.30 15.30 1.45
CA TRP A 54 15.54 16.08 2.68
C TRP A 54 14.98 17.51 2.66
N TRP A 55 14.97 18.16 1.50
CA TRP A 55 14.46 19.52 1.26
C TRP A 55 12.94 19.59 1.06
N LEU A 56 12.26 18.47 0.82
CA LEU A 56 10.80 18.38 0.62
C LEU A 56 10.09 17.66 1.78
N ARG A 57 10.82 17.29 2.84
CA ARG A 57 10.28 16.66 4.06
C ARG A 57 9.06 17.39 4.66
N PRO A 58 9.01 18.73 4.75
CA PRO A 58 7.81 19.42 5.24
C PRO A 58 6.56 19.13 4.39
N LEU A 59 6.72 19.04 3.06
CA LEU A 59 5.62 18.68 2.16
C LEU A 59 5.21 17.21 2.32
N ALA A 60 6.17 16.30 2.50
CA ALA A 60 5.85 14.90 2.80
C ALA A 60 5.05 14.76 4.11
N LEU A 61 5.42 15.50 5.16
CA LEU A 61 4.68 15.53 6.42
C LEU A 61 3.28 16.12 6.26
N TRP A 62 3.14 17.21 5.48
CA TRP A 62 1.82 17.77 5.17
C TRP A 62 0.92 16.78 4.42
N HIS A 63 1.46 16.08 3.40
CA HIS A 63 0.71 15.05 2.69
C HIS A 63 0.36 13.85 3.58
N MET A 64 1.24 13.46 4.50
CA MET A 64 0.96 12.41 5.50
C MET A 64 -0.19 12.82 6.43
N TRP A 65 -0.13 14.04 6.97
CA TRP A 65 -1.20 14.58 7.82
C TRP A 65 -2.54 14.65 7.07
N GLN A 66 -2.54 15.10 5.81
CA GLN A 66 -3.73 15.11 4.97
C GLN A 66 -4.26 13.70 4.68
N ALA A 67 -3.40 12.71 4.46
CA ALA A 67 -3.83 11.33 4.26
C ALA A 67 -4.57 10.80 5.49
N VAL A 68 -4.01 11.00 6.70
CA VAL A 68 -4.67 10.64 7.96
C VAL A 68 -5.97 11.41 8.18
N TRP A 69 -5.98 12.72 7.90
CA TRP A 69 -7.18 13.53 8.00
C TRP A 69 -8.33 12.97 7.16
N ASN A 70 -8.04 12.56 5.92
CA ASN A 70 -9.04 11.97 5.04
C ASN A 70 -9.47 10.56 5.48
N VAL A 71 -8.55 9.74 6.02
CA VAL A 71 -8.92 8.45 6.65
C VAL A 71 -9.90 8.68 7.82
N ASN A 72 -9.64 9.66 8.67
CA ASN A 72 -10.55 10.02 9.76
C ASN A 72 -11.91 10.52 9.23
N GLY A 73 -11.90 11.30 8.15
CA GLY A 73 -13.12 11.73 7.44
C GLY A 73 -13.94 10.56 6.88
N ALA A 74 -13.26 9.52 6.37
CA ALA A 74 -13.91 8.29 5.94
C ALA A 74 -14.57 7.57 7.11
N PHE A 75 -13.92 7.44 8.27
CA PHE A 75 -14.54 6.83 9.46
C PHE A 75 -15.73 7.62 9.98
N THR A 76 -15.67 8.96 9.98
CA THR A 76 -16.80 9.78 10.45
C THR A 76 -18.01 9.62 9.55
N THR A 77 -17.82 9.67 8.23
CA THR A 77 -18.91 9.50 7.26
C THR A 77 -19.42 8.07 7.20
N PHE A 78 -18.54 7.09 7.39
CA PHE A 78 -18.91 5.68 7.49
C PHE A 78 -19.83 5.40 8.68
N ARG A 79 -19.69 6.08 9.82
CA ARG A 79 -20.63 5.91 10.94
C ARG A 79 -22.05 6.36 10.58
N ASP A 80 -22.18 7.30 9.66
CA ASP A 80 -23.46 7.86 9.23
C ASP A 80 -24.10 7.04 8.09
N VAL A 81 -23.32 6.19 7.41
CA VAL A 81 -23.76 5.37 6.28
C VAL A 81 -23.64 3.90 6.69
N SER A 82 -24.73 3.13 6.69
CA SER A 82 -24.76 1.71 7.09
C SER A 82 -24.04 0.75 6.11
N ALA A 83 -22.92 1.17 5.51
CA ALA A 83 -22.11 0.41 4.57
C ALA A 83 -20.96 -0.31 5.30
N SER A 84 -20.23 -1.17 4.58
CA SER A 84 -18.95 -1.77 4.99
C SER A 84 -17.84 -1.30 4.04
N PHE A 85 -16.63 -1.08 4.54
CA PHE A 85 -15.49 -0.81 3.65
C PHE A 85 -15.20 -2.04 2.78
N SER A 86 -14.91 -1.81 1.51
CA SER A 86 -14.38 -2.83 0.62
C SER A 86 -12.96 -3.25 1.03
N ALA A 87 -12.52 -4.43 0.58
CA ALA A 87 -11.16 -4.89 0.86
C ALA A 87 -10.09 -3.91 0.33
N ASP A 88 -10.28 -3.36 -0.87
CA ASP A 88 -9.33 -2.40 -1.46
C ASP A 88 -9.22 -1.11 -0.62
N GLU A 89 -10.34 -0.67 -0.03
CA GLU A 89 -10.38 0.47 0.91
C GLU A 89 -9.66 0.16 2.23
N VAL A 90 -9.86 -1.04 2.78
CA VAL A 90 -9.18 -1.48 4.00
C VAL A 90 -7.67 -1.56 3.77
N ASP A 91 -7.18 -2.05 2.63
CA ASP A 91 -5.73 -2.07 2.29
C ASP A 91 -5.13 -0.66 2.36
N VAL A 92 -5.82 0.33 1.76
CA VAL A 92 -5.38 1.72 1.76
C VAL A 92 -5.35 2.30 3.17
N ILE A 93 -6.46 2.18 3.92
CA ILE A 93 -6.59 2.72 5.28
C ILE A 93 -5.52 2.15 6.19
N THR A 94 -5.39 0.82 6.21
CA THR A 94 -4.47 0.12 7.11
C THR A 94 -3.01 0.41 6.76
N THR A 95 -2.67 0.50 5.46
CA THR A 95 -1.35 0.93 5.00
C THR A 95 -1.01 2.34 5.48
N ILE A 96 -1.94 3.30 5.38
CA ILE A 96 -1.72 4.67 5.84
C ILE A 96 -1.48 4.68 7.36
N LEU A 97 -2.42 4.13 8.13
CA LEU A 97 -2.35 4.12 9.59
C LEU A 97 -1.10 3.41 10.12
N ALA A 98 -0.67 2.32 9.48
CA ALA A 98 0.51 1.56 9.88
C ALA A 98 1.83 2.30 9.61
N LYS A 99 1.90 3.07 8.52
CA LYS A 99 3.12 3.76 8.06
C LYS A 99 3.25 5.18 8.61
N THR A 100 2.16 5.79 9.05
CA THR A 100 2.18 7.12 9.67
C THR A 100 2.70 7.04 11.12
N PRO A 101 3.58 7.96 11.57
CA PRO A 101 3.94 8.09 12.98
C PRO A 101 2.73 8.38 13.87
N SER A 102 2.73 7.89 15.11
CA SER A 102 1.61 8.06 16.05
C SER A 102 1.27 9.53 16.34
N TRP A 103 2.28 10.39 16.45
CA TRP A 103 2.09 11.84 16.67
C TRP A 103 1.45 12.57 15.47
N LEU A 104 1.40 11.95 14.29
CA LEU A 104 0.66 12.42 13.11
C LEU A 104 -0.71 11.74 12.94
N GLY A 105 -1.13 10.95 13.92
CA GLY A 105 -2.39 10.20 13.90
C GLY A 105 -2.30 8.84 13.21
N GLY A 106 -1.11 8.28 13.05
CA GLY A 106 -0.97 6.85 12.73
C GLY A 106 -1.45 5.98 13.88
N ASP A 107 -2.19 4.92 13.56
CA ASP A 107 -2.78 4.03 14.56
C ASP A 107 -2.64 2.56 14.11
N ARG A 108 -1.56 1.93 14.60
CA ARG A 108 -1.27 0.52 14.30
C ARG A 108 -2.28 -0.43 14.94
N VAL A 109 -2.90 -0.05 16.07
CA VAL A 109 -3.90 -0.90 16.74
C VAL A 109 -5.17 -0.94 15.90
N CYS A 110 -5.62 0.22 15.43
CA CYS A 110 -6.72 0.32 14.48
C CYS A 110 -6.41 -0.46 13.18
N ALA A 111 -5.20 -0.30 12.63
CA ALA A 111 -4.77 -1.03 11.44
C ALA A 111 -4.82 -2.56 11.64
N ILE A 112 -4.28 -3.09 12.74
CA ILE A 112 -4.35 -4.53 13.07
C ILE A 112 -5.80 -4.99 13.18
N SER A 113 -6.66 -4.23 13.87
CA SER A 113 -8.07 -4.58 14.05
C SER A 113 -8.81 -4.72 12.71
N LEU A 114 -8.61 -3.75 11.81
CA LEU A 114 -9.19 -3.77 10.47
C LEU A 114 -8.63 -4.90 9.61
N LEU A 115 -7.31 -5.13 9.66
CA LEU A 115 -6.66 -6.23 8.93
C LEU A 115 -7.17 -7.59 9.39
N ASN A 116 -7.23 -7.83 10.70
CA ASN A 116 -7.76 -9.07 11.25
C ASN A 116 -9.23 -9.27 10.89
N SER A 117 -10.03 -8.21 10.94
CA SER A 117 -11.42 -8.28 10.50
C SER A 117 -11.52 -8.67 9.02
N ALA A 118 -10.80 -7.99 8.13
CA ALA A 118 -10.88 -8.23 6.69
C ALA A 118 -10.30 -9.58 6.26
N LEU A 119 -9.18 -10.01 6.86
CA LEU A 119 -8.49 -11.25 6.49
C LEU A 119 -9.15 -12.51 7.08
N TYR A 120 -9.70 -12.42 8.29
CA TYR A 120 -10.09 -13.61 9.05
C TYR A 120 -11.56 -13.64 9.46
N LEU A 121 -12.23 -12.49 9.62
CA LEU A 121 -13.60 -12.44 10.13
C LEU A 121 -14.64 -12.11 9.06
N ASP A 122 -14.24 -11.42 7.99
CA ASP A 122 -15.14 -10.99 6.92
C ASP A 122 -15.72 -12.20 6.18
N PRO A 123 -17.06 -12.31 6.03
CA PRO A 123 -17.69 -13.41 5.28
C PRO A 123 -17.25 -13.44 3.80
N ASN A 124 -16.78 -12.32 3.26
CA ASN A 124 -16.33 -12.19 1.87
C ASN A 124 -14.81 -12.40 1.72
N ARG A 125 -14.07 -12.78 2.78
CA ARG A 125 -12.61 -12.95 2.74
C ARG A 125 -12.11 -13.88 1.61
N ASP A 126 -12.92 -14.88 1.24
CA ASP A 126 -12.58 -15.86 0.20
C ASP A 126 -12.83 -15.32 -1.23
N THR A 127 -13.53 -14.19 -1.34
CA THR A 127 -13.75 -13.46 -2.61
C THR A 127 -12.78 -12.28 -2.79
N MET A 128 -11.93 -12.02 -1.80
CA MET A 128 -10.93 -10.97 -1.87
C MET A 128 -9.91 -11.28 -2.98
N LYS A 129 -9.58 -10.27 -3.77
CA LYS A 129 -8.56 -10.39 -4.82
C LYS A 129 -7.24 -10.88 -4.19
N PRO A 130 -6.57 -11.89 -4.77
CA PRO A 130 -5.30 -12.41 -4.27
C PRO A 130 -4.27 -11.33 -3.95
N HIS A 131 -4.12 -10.30 -4.80
CA HIS A 131 -3.15 -9.24 -4.53
C HIS A 131 -3.52 -8.36 -3.34
N THR A 132 -4.81 -8.03 -3.17
CA THR A 132 -5.29 -7.23 -2.03
C THR A 132 -5.04 -7.99 -0.73
N ARG A 133 -5.34 -9.31 -0.72
CA ARG A 133 -5.06 -10.18 0.42
C ARG A 133 -3.57 -10.24 0.75
N ALA A 134 -2.71 -10.41 -0.27
CA ALA A 134 -1.26 -10.45 -0.07
C ALA A 134 -0.70 -9.12 0.48
N LEU A 135 -1.20 -7.98 0.00
CA LEU A 135 -0.77 -6.66 0.48
C LEU A 135 -1.22 -6.38 1.93
N MET A 136 -2.43 -6.81 2.30
CA MET A 136 -2.90 -6.76 3.68
C MET A 136 -2.03 -7.64 4.60
N LEU A 137 -1.72 -8.88 4.19
CA LEU A 137 -0.85 -9.79 4.93
C LEU A 137 0.55 -9.19 5.12
N VAL A 138 1.14 -8.60 4.07
CA VAL A 138 2.41 -7.88 4.14
C VAL A 138 2.34 -6.71 5.13
N THR A 139 1.23 -5.96 5.13
CA THR A 139 1.03 -4.84 6.06
C THR A 139 0.92 -5.34 7.49
N LEU A 140 0.12 -6.38 7.73
CA LEU A 140 -0.05 -7.00 9.05
C LEU A 140 1.27 -7.54 9.59
N GLY A 141 1.97 -8.37 8.81
CA GLY A 141 3.26 -8.93 9.19
C GLY A 141 4.32 -7.85 9.42
N GLY A 142 4.26 -6.75 8.67
CA GLY A 142 5.13 -5.59 8.90
C GLY A 142 4.87 -4.88 10.24
N ILE A 143 3.62 -4.82 10.70
CA ILE A 143 3.27 -4.27 12.02
C ILE A 143 3.71 -5.24 13.12
N GLU A 144 3.37 -6.52 12.98
CA GLU A 144 3.71 -7.58 13.94
C GLU A 144 5.21 -7.67 14.20
N TRP A 145 6.02 -7.61 13.15
CA TRP A 145 7.47 -7.57 13.27
C TRP A 145 7.94 -6.39 14.14
N GLN A 146 7.34 -5.21 13.96
CA GLN A 146 7.70 -4.00 14.72
C GLN A 146 7.29 -4.08 16.19
N VAL A 147 6.22 -4.81 16.52
CA VAL A 147 5.73 -4.97 17.90
C VAL A 147 6.27 -6.22 18.60
N GLY A 148 7.14 -7.00 17.94
CA GLY A 148 7.84 -8.16 18.52
C GLY A 148 7.18 -9.50 18.25
N CYS A 149 6.07 -9.55 17.50
CA CYS A 149 5.36 -10.78 17.11
C CYS A 149 6.02 -11.39 15.86
N GLN A 150 7.28 -11.82 15.98
CA GLN A 150 8.09 -12.24 14.82
C GLN A 150 7.58 -13.52 14.15
N GLU A 151 7.07 -14.49 14.92
CA GLU A 151 6.53 -15.75 14.38
C GLU A 151 5.29 -15.50 13.51
N ASP A 152 4.37 -14.64 13.97
CA ASP A 152 3.18 -14.25 13.22
C ASP A 152 3.57 -13.47 11.95
N ALA A 153 4.54 -12.56 12.05
CA ALA A 153 5.05 -11.84 10.89
C ALA A 153 5.60 -12.79 9.82
N TRP A 154 6.40 -13.79 10.21
CA TRP A 154 6.90 -14.82 9.30
C TRP A 154 5.76 -15.56 8.60
N LYS A 155 4.76 -15.98 9.38
CA LYS A 155 3.60 -16.68 8.85
C LYS A 155 2.87 -15.82 7.80
N HIS A 156 2.59 -14.56 8.09
CA HIS A 156 1.89 -13.68 7.15
C HIS A 156 2.71 -13.37 5.88
N TYR A 157 4.03 -13.19 5.98
CA TYR A 157 4.87 -13.05 4.79
C TYR A 157 4.96 -14.34 3.96
N ALA A 158 4.96 -15.51 4.60
CA ALA A 158 4.92 -16.79 3.90
C ALA A 158 3.57 -17.00 3.19
N GLU A 159 2.45 -16.64 3.83
CA GLU A 159 1.12 -16.66 3.22
C GLU A 159 1.00 -15.67 2.05
N ALA A 160 1.52 -14.44 2.20
CA ALA A 160 1.55 -13.45 1.11
C ALA A 160 2.34 -13.97 -0.10
N ARG A 161 3.47 -14.65 0.13
CA ARG A 161 4.25 -15.31 -0.93
C ARG A 161 3.47 -16.42 -1.62
N ALA A 162 2.73 -17.23 -0.87
CA ALA A 162 1.95 -18.34 -1.42
C ALA A 162 0.83 -17.87 -2.37
N LEU A 163 0.42 -16.59 -2.29
CA LEU A 163 -0.57 -15.99 -3.18
C LEU A 163 0.00 -15.55 -4.54
N VAL A 164 1.33 -15.51 -4.72
CA VAL A 164 1.97 -15.04 -5.97
C VAL A 164 1.43 -15.74 -7.22
N PRO A 165 1.32 -17.08 -7.29
CA PRO A 165 0.78 -17.75 -8.49
C PRO A 165 -0.69 -17.37 -8.77
N ALA A 166 -1.48 -17.12 -7.73
CA ALA A 166 -2.87 -16.70 -7.88
C ALA A 166 -2.96 -15.25 -8.39
N ILE A 167 -2.03 -14.38 -7.98
CA ILE A 167 -1.91 -13.02 -8.52
C ILE A 167 -1.51 -13.08 -9.99
N GLU A 168 -0.53 -13.90 -10.36
CA GLU A 168 -0.09 -14.07 -11.76
C GLU A 168 -1.24 -14.51 -12.68
N ALA A 169 -2.16 -15.32 -12.16
CA ALA A 169 -3.34 -15.80 -12.88
C ALA A 169 -4.49 -14.78 -13.00
N GLU A 170 -4.42 -13.62 -12.32
CA GLU A 170 -5.46 -12.59 -12.43
C GLU A 170 -5.50 -11.98 -13.84
N ASP A 171 -6.71 -11.81 -14.40
CA ASP A 171 -6.93 -11.05 -15.63
C ASP A 171 -7.40 -9.63 -15.31
N LEU A 172 -6.51 -8.85 -14.67
CA LEU A 172 -6.78 -7.47 -14.26
C LEU A 172 -5.75 -6.51 -14.87
N PRO A 173 -6.16 -5.31 -15.34
CA PRO A 173 -5.26 -4.35 -15.99
C PRO A 173 -4.07 -3.89 -15.13
N ASP A 174 -4.19 -3.93 -13.81
CA ASP A 174 -3.15 -3.51 -12.86
C ASP A 174 -2.45 -4.67 -12.15
N ARG A 175 -2.76 -5.93 -12.50
CA ARG A 175 -2.17 -7.15 -11.92
C ARG A 175 -0.67 -7.02 -11.73
N ASP A 176 0.07 -6.76 -12.81
CA ASP A 176 1.54 -6.76 -12.78
C ASP A 176 2.10 -5.70 -11.83
N ARG A 177 1.42 -4.55 -11.70
CA ARG A 177 1.83 -3.50 -10.75
C ARG A 177 1.62 -3.96 -9.30
N GLN A 178 0.54 -4.67 -9.02
CA GLN A 178 0.27 -5.22 -7.70
C GLN A 178 1.24 -6.37 -7.38
N LEU A 179 1.52 -7.22 -8.37
CA LEU A 179 2.50 -8.30 -8.27
C LEU A 179 3.88 -7.74 -7.91
N VAL A 180 4.35 -6.69 -8.59
CA VAL A 180 5.60 -6.00 -8.23
C VAL A 180 5.60 -5.52 -6.77
N ARG A 181 4.48 -4.98 -6.26
CA ARG A 181 4.38 -4.53 -4.86
C ARG A 181 4.54 -5.70 -3.89
N VAL A 182 3.90 -6.84 -4.18
CA VAL A 182 3.95 -8.03 -3.34
C VAL A 182 5.34 -8.66 -3.38
N LEU A 183 5.87 -8.95 -4.58
CA LEU A 183 7.19 -9.53 -4.77
C LEU A 183 8.29 -8.71 -4.11
N SER A 184 8.28 -7.39 -4.30
CA SER A 184 9.30 -6.53 -3.67
C SER A 184 9.16 -6.48 -2.14
N ALA A 185 7.94 -6.41 -1.59
CA ALA A 185 7.76 -6.38 -0.15
C ALA A 185 8.18 -7.69 0.52
N VAL A 186 7.80 -8.83 -0.05
CA VAL A 186 8.20 -10.16 0.43
C VAL A 186 9.71 -10.34 0.26
N GLY A 187 10.25 -10.03 -0.93
CA GLY A 187 11.68 -10.15 -1.21
C GLY A 187 12.56 -9.36 -0.24
N PHE A 188 12.22 -8.09 0.05
CA PHE A 188 12.95 -7.30 1.04
C PHE A 188 12.85 -7.88 2.45
N PHE A 189 11.68 -8.36 2.87
CA PHE A 189 11.52 -8.99 4.18
C PHE A 189 12.41 -10.24 4.31
N TYR A 190 12.41 -11.11 3.30
CA TYR A 190 13.25 -12.31 3.30
C TYR A 190 14.73 -11.96 3.24
N TYR A 191 15.14 -10.92 2.52
CA TYR A 191 16.53 -10.47 2.51
C TYR A 191 16.98 -9.97 3.89
N ASP A 192 16.13 -9.15 4.54
CA ASP A 192 16.46 -8.49 5.80
C ASP A 192 16.44 -9.47 7.00
N HIS A 193 15.64 -10.53 6.92
CA HIS A 193 15.30 -11.35 8.10
C HIS A 193 15.47 -12.86 7.90
N SER A 194 15.59 -13.36 6.67
CA SER A 194 15.78 -14.80 6.40
C SER A 194 17.23 -15.18 6.17
N SER A 195 17.55 -16.45 6.40
CA SER A 195 18.73 -17.09 5.83
C SER A 195 18.56 -17.43 4.33
N GLN A 196 17.32 -17.42 3.81
CA GLN A 196 16.98 -17.76 2.42
C GLN A 196 17.25 -16.59 1.47
N ARG A 197 18.53 -16.21 1.32
CA ARG A 197 18.93 -15.09 0.45
C ARG A 197 18.68 -15.36 -1.03
N ASP A 198 18.82 -16.60 -1.48
CA ASP A 198 18.58 -16.95 -2.89
C ASP A 198 17.12 -16.72 -3.29
N LEU A 199 16.18 -17.12 -2.42
CA LEU A 199 14.76 -16.83 -2.60
C LEU A 199 14.48 -15.32 -2.60
N ALA A 200 15.08 -14.58 -1.66
CA ALA A 200 14.92 -13.14 -1.61
C ALA A 200 15.40 -12.46 -2.91
N TRP A 201 16.52 -12.94 -3.46
CA TRP A 201 17.08 -12.47 -4.72
C TRP A 201 16.17 -12.79 -5.90
N GLU A 202 15.69 -14.03 -6.01
CA GLU A 202 14.75 -14.46 -7.05
C GLU A 202 13.51 -13.55 -7.11
N LEU A 203 12.87 -13.33 -5.95
CA LEU A 203 11.68 -12.48 -5.84
C LEU A 203 11.97 -11.03 -6.24
N LEU A 204 13.12 -10.48 -5.83
CA LEU A 204 13.50 -9.10 -6.14
C LEU A 204 13.91 -8.91 -7.61
N THR A 205 14.59 -9.89 -8.20
CA THR A 205 14.89 -9.90 -9.65
C THR A 205 13.60 -9.94 -10.46
N GLN A 206 12.68 -10.85 -10.13
CA GLN A 206 11.38 -10.92 -10.78
C GLN A 206 10.59 -9.60 -10.63
N ALA A 207 10.58 -9.02 -9.42
CA ALA A 207 9.95 -7.72 -9.18
C ALA A 207 10.58 -6.61 -10.01
N LEU A 208 11.92 -6.59 -10.12
CA LEU A 208 12.65 -5.57 -10.86
C LEU A 208 12.37 -5.69 -12.36
N ASP A 209 12.52 -6.89 -12.93
CA ASP A 209 12.27 -7.16 -14.35
C ASP A 209 10.86 -6.72 -14.74
N LEU A 210 9.85 -7.15 -13.98
CA LEU A 210 8.45 -6.76 -14.22
C LEU A 210 8.25 -5.25 -14.07
N SER A 211 8.85 -4.63 -13.04
CA SER A 211 8.70 -3.20 -12.80
C SER A 211 9.25 -2.33 -13.94
N THR A 212 10.29 -2.77 -14.65
CA THR A 212 10.80 -2.02 -15.82
C THR A 212 9.79 -1.92 -16.95
N LEU A 213 8.85 -2.86 -17.04
CA LEU A 213 7.79 -2.91 -18.03
C LEU A 213 6.55 -2.10 -17.60
N VAL A 214 6.21 -2.14 -16.31
CA VAL A 214 4.89 -1.64 -15.84
C VAL A 214 4.94 -0.33 -15.08
N SER A 215 6.10 0.03 -14.50
CA SER A 215 6.29 1.26 -13.73
C SER A 215 7.77 1.56 -13.45
N LYS A 216 8.32 2.53 -14.19
CA LYS A 216 9.67 3.07 -13.94
C LYS A 216 9.91 3.51 -12.49
N ASP A 217 8.83 3.89 -11.81
CA ASP A 217 8.88 4.39 -10.44
C ASP A 217 9.05 3.26 -9.43
N GLN A 218 8.34 2.15 -9.64
CA GLN A 218 8.52 0.95 -8.85
C GLN A 218 9.94 0.40 -9.06
N ALA A 219 10.44 0.40 -10.30
CA ALA A 219 11.80 -0.02 -10.61
C ALA A 219 12.84 0.82 -9.85
N LYS A 220 12.78 2.15 -9.95
CA LYS A 220 13.68 3.06 -9.21
C LYS A 220 13.61 2.85 -7.70
N LYS A 221 12.41 2.61 -7.16
CA LYS A 221 12.23 2.36 -5.73
C LYS A 221 12.89 1.05 -5.31
N ILE A 222 12.70 -0.02 -6.08
CA ILE A 222 13.32 -1.32 -5.79
C ILE A 222 14.84 -1.16 -5.82
N ILE A 223 15.40 -0.53 -6.87
CA ILE A 223 16.83 -0.26 -6.98
C ILE A 223 17.35 0.53 -5.77
N ALA A 224 16.69 1.63 -5.38
CA ALA A 224 17.12 2.43 -4.23
C ALA A 224 17.10 1.65 -2.90
N GLU A 225 16.12 0.78 -2.69
CA GLU A 225 16.03 -0.08 -1.50
C GLU A 225 17.08 -1.21 -1.53
N CYS A 226 17.44 -1.73 -2.71
CA CYS A 226 18.55 -2.66 -2.91
C CYS A 226 19.90 -1.99 -2.61
N ASP A 227 20.14 -0.78 -3.13
CA ASP A 227 21.36 0.00 -2.90
C ASP A 227 21.56 0.29 -1.41
N LYS A 228 20.48 0.71 -0.72
CA LYS A 228 20.50 0.95 0.73
C LYS A 228 20.90 -0.29 1.53
N ARG A 229 20.49 -1.47 1.06
CA ARG A 229 20.80 -2.79 1.63
C ARG A 229 22.13 -3.37 1.16
N ARG A 230 22.83 -2.67 0.26
CA ARG A 230 24.07 -3.12 -0.38
C ARG A 230 23.92 -4.50 -1.04
N MET A 231 22.75 -4.75 -1.60
CA MET A 231 22.49 -5.95 -2.39
C MET A 231 23.31 -5.86 -3.67
N LYS A 232 24.12 -6.88 -3.96
CA LYS A 232 25.01 -6.94 -5.11
C LYS A 232 24.72 -8.19 -5.90
#